data_AF-A0A8C2KK20-F1
#
_entry.id   AF-A0A8C2KK20-F1
#
_cell.length_a   1.000
_cell.length_b   1.000
_cell.length_c   1.000
_cell.angle_alpha   90.00
_cell.angle_beta   90.00
_cell.angle_gamma   90.00
#
_symmetry.space_group_name_H-M   'P 1'
#
loop_
_entity.id
_entity.type
_entity.pdbx_description
1 polymer ?
#
loop_
_entity_poly.entity_id
_entity_poly.type
_entity_poly.pdbx_seq_one_letter_code
_entity_poly.pdbx_strand_id
1 'polypeptide(L)'
;MVPQHSLFFSLKTRGVNILFLLLRLRFLEINFTIKINIQHVSMFISYAYHQAAGIKYVGMRNEQAVSLSTVWVFLLPGPVCLVVSGPGLIHALGGHLMPVIVIGSSSDRNQETTGAFQEFPQFLLHIEMCKLPLHVS
;
A
#
# COMPACT_ATOMS: atom_id res chain seq x y z
N MET A 1 -32.36 2.87 -5.13
CA MET A 1 -31.48 3.42 -4.07
C MET A 1 -30.25 2.54 -3.98
N VAL A 2 -29.06 3.08 -4.25
CA VAL A 2 -27.80 2.33 -4.10
C VAL A 2 -27.48 2.23 -2.60
N PRO A 3 -27.28 1.04 -2.02
CA PRO A 3 -27.01 0.92 -0.59
C PRO A 3 -25.71 1.64 -0.24
N GLN A 4 -25.71 2.41 0.85
CA GLN A 4 -24.58 3.29 1.23
C GLN A 4 -23.24 2.53 1.36
N HIS A 5 -23.27 1.27 1.80
CA HIS A 5 -22.10 0.38 1.83
C HIS A 5 -21.47 0.12 0.45
N SER A 6 -22.29 -0.03 -0.60
CA SER A 6 -21.79 -0.25 -1.98
C SER A 6 -21.20 1.01 -2.60
N LEU A 7 -21.73 2.18 -2.22
CA LEU A 7 -21.21 3.47 -2.66
C LEU A 7 -19.83 3.75 -2.03
N PHE A 8 -19.69 3.47 -0.74
CA PHE A 8 -18.44 3.64 -0.01
C PHE A 8 -17.32 2.75 -0.58
N PHE A 9 -17.63 1.47 -0.84
CA PHE A 9 -16.70 0.55 -1.49
C PHE A 9 -16.29 1.01 -2.90
N SER A 10 -17.25 1.53 -3.68
CA SER A 10 -16.98 2.07 -5.02
C SER A 10 -16.09 3.32 -4.98
N LEU A 11 -16.26 4.20 -4.00
CA LEU A 11 -15.40 5.38 -3.81
C LEU A 11 -13.98 4.98 -3.38
N LYS A 12 -13.86 4.02 -2.46
CA LYS A 12 -12.56 3.51 -1.99
C LYS A 12 -11.76 2.87 -3.12
N THR A 13 -12.41 2.07 -3.98
CA THR A 13 -11.78 1.48 -5.17
C THR A 13 -11.40 2.53 -6.23
N ARG A 14 -12.21 3.57 -6.43
CA ARG A 14 -11.86 4.71 -7.32
C ARG A 14 -10.62 5.46 -6.85
N GLY A 15 -10.54 5.80 -5.56
CA GLY A 15 -9.37 6.50 -5.00
C GLY A 15 -8.09 5.68 -5.18
N VAL A 16 -8.16 4.38 -4.91
CA VAL A 16 -7.02 3.47 -5.14
C VAL A 16 -6.65 3.41 -6.63
N ASN A 17 -7.62 3.32 -7.55
CA ASN A 17 -7.33 3.30 -8.98
C ASN A 17 -6.62 4.58 -9.47
N ILE A 18 -7.02 5.74 -8.97
CA ILE A 18 -6.36 7.02 -9.29
C ILE A 18 -4.91 7.00 -8.81
N LEU A 19 -4.66 6.48 -7.60
CA LEU A 19 -3.31 6.34 -7.06
C LEU A 19 -2.42 5.45 -7.95
N PHE A 20 -2.91 4.28 -8.37
CA PHE A 20 -2.17 3.40 -9.27
C PHE A 20 -1.89 4.05 -10.63
N LEU A 21 -2.86 4.81 -11.18
CA LEU A 21 -2.67 5.56 -12.41
C LEU A 21 -1.59 6.64 -12.26
N LEU A 22 -1.62 7.41 -11.18
CA LEU A 22 -0.62 8.45 -10.90
C LEU A 22 0.78 7.89 -10.73
N LEU A 23 0.90 6.77 -10.01
CA LEU A 23 2.17 6.07 -9.86
C LEU A 23 2.69 5.66 -11.24
N ARG A 24 1.84 5.06 -12.09
CA ARG A 24 2.20 4.63 -13.44
C ARG A 24 2.64 5.80 -14.34
N LEU A 25 1.98 6.96 -14.24
CA LEU A 25 2.39 8.15 -15.00
C LEU A 25 3.76 8.66 -14.58
N ARG A 26 4.15 8.47 -13.31
CA ARG A 26 5.41 8.95 -12.77
C ARG A 26 6.56 7.96 -12.93
N PHE A 27 6.27 6.66 -13.00
CA PHE A 27 7.25 5.59 -13.10
C PHE A 27 6.82 4.59 -14.18
N LEU A 28 7.60 4.52 -15.27
CA LEU A 28 7.29 3.72 -16.47
C LEU A 28 7.20 2.21 -16.19
N GLU A 29 7.91 1.70 -15.20
CA GLU A 29 7.85 0.30 -14.76
C GLU A 29 7.81 0.20 -13.22
N ILE A 30 6.62 0.09 -12.65
CA ILE A 30 6.48 -0.12 -11.20
C ILE A 30 6.46 -1.60 -10.91
N ASN A 31 7.29 -1.98 -9.93
CA ASN A 31 7.26 -3.29 -9.34
C ASN A 31 6.68 -3.15 -7.94
N PHE A 32 5.55 -3.83 -7.73
CA PHE A 32 4.93 -3.89 -6.43
C PHE A 32 5.37 -5.14 -5.69
N THR A 33 5.76 -4.95 -4.43
CA THR A 33 5.96 -6.05 -3.51
C THR A 33 4.87 -6.02 -2.43
N ILE A 34 4.05 -7.08 -2.37
CA ILE A 34 2.84 -7.14 -1.53
C ILE A 34 2.89 -8.34 -0.61
N LYS A 35 2.46 -8.16 0.64
CA LYS A 35 1.92 -9.24 1.47
C LYS A 35 0.40 -9.19 1.47
N ILE A 36 -0.22 -10.31 1.11
CA ILE A 36 -1.68 -10.47 1.09
C ILE A 36 -2.14 -10.66 2.53
N ASN A 37 -2.83 -9.66 3.08
CA ASN A 37 -3.68 -9.84 4.26
C ASN A 37 -5.04 -9.19 4.01
N ILE A 38 -6.10 -9.79 4.56
CA ILE A 38 -7.52 -9.59 4.21
C ILE A 38 -8.04 -8.17 4.44
N GLN A 39 -7.25 -7.30 5.06
CA GLN A 39 -7.74 -6.00 5.53
C GLN A 39 -8.20 -5.04 4.43
N HIS A 40 -7.80 -5.18 3.16
CA HIS A 40 -8.23 -4.26 2.10
C HIS A 40 -8.52 -4.94 0.76
N VAL A 41 -9.73 -5.47 0.66
CA VAL A 41 -10.32 -6.04 -0.57
C VAL A 41 -10.26 -5.05 -1.75
N SER A 42 -10.46 -3.74 -1.50
CA SER A 42 -10.42 -2.71 -2.53
C SER A 42 -9.03 -2.58 -3.17
N MET A 43 -7.97 -2.64 -2.36
CA MET A 43 -6.59 -2.55 -2.82
C MET A 43 -6.21 -3.77 -3.66
N PHE A 44 -6.64 -4.95 -3.21
CA PHE A 44 -6.42 -6.20 -3.94
C PHE A 44 -7.14 -6.24 -5.29
N ILE A 45 -8.40 -5.80 -5.35
CA ILE A 45 -9.18 -5.75 -6.61
C ILE A 45 -8.58 -4.74 -7.59
N SER A 46 -8.27 -3.53 -7.12
CA SER A 46 -7.59 -2.51 -7.94
C SER A 46 -6.26 -3.03 -8.47
N TYR A 47 -5.50 -3.73 -7.64
CA TYR A 47 -4.23 -4.33 -8.03
C TYR A 47 -4.40 -5.39 -9.14
N ALA A 48 -5.35 -6.32 -9.00
CA ALA A 48 -5.63 -7.33 -10.03
C ALA A 48 -6.01 -6.68 -11.37
N TYR A 49 -6.75 -5.57 -11.33
CA TYR A 49 -7.08 -4.78 -12.50
C TYR A 49 -5.85 -4.16 -13.18
N HIS A 50 -4.87 -3.68 -12.40
CA HIS A 50 -3.68 -3.03 -12.93
C HIS A 50 -2.58 -4.01 -13.39
N GLN A 51 -2.58 -5.27 -12.93
CA GLN A 51 -1.77 -6.33 -13.54
C GLN A 51 -2.12 -6.51 -15.02
N ALA A 52 -3.41 -6.51 -15.36
CA ALA A 52 -3.87 -6.56 -16.75
C ALA A 52 -3.41 -5.33 -17.57
N ALA A 53 -3.09 -4.21 -16.91
CA ALA A 53 -2.58 -3.00 -17.53
C ALA A 53 -1.05 -2.98 -17.69
N GLY A 54 -0.35 -4.08 -17.37
CA GLY A 54 1.09 -4.24 -17.58
C GLY A 54 1.97 -3.88 -16.38
N ILE A 55 1.40 -3.70 -15.19
CA ILE A 55 2.17 -3.49 -13.96
C ILE A 55 2.75 -4.83 -13.48
N LYS A 56 4.07 -4.87 -13.22
CA LYS A 56 4.77 -6.06 -12.75
C LYS A 56 4.59 -6.21 -11.23
N TYR A 57 4.42 -7.46 -10.81
CA TYR A 57 4.17 -7.81 -9.42
C TYR A 57 5.10 -8.88 -8.90
N VAL A 58 5.57 -8.68 -7.68
CA VAL A 58 6.34 -9.65 -6.92
C VAL A 58 5.66 -9.89 -5.57
N GLY A 59 4.95 -11.00 -5.43
CA GLY A 59 4.34 -11.36 -4.15
C GLY A 59 5.38 -11.86 -3.15
N MET A 60 5.37 -11.32 -1.93
CA MET A 60 6.22 -11.79 -0.83
C MET A 60 5.38 -12.19 0.38
N ARG A 61 5.69 -13.35 0.96
CA ARG A 61 5.01 -13.82 2.17
C ARG A 61 5.48 -13.13 3.46
N ASN A 62 6.66 -12.54 3.43
CA ASN A 62 7.29 -11.86 4.55
C ASN A 62 7.41 -10.36 4.24
N GLU A 63 6.83 -9.49 5.08
CA GLU A 63 6.93 -8.03 4.92
C GLU A 63 8.36 -7.52 5.07
N GLN A 64 9.21 -8.19 5.85
CA GLN A 64 10.62 -7.84 5.96
C GLN A 64 11.41 -8.23 4.70
N ALA A 65 10.95 -9.25 3.97
CA ALA A 65 11.53 -9.58 2.67
C ALA A 65 11.13 -8.55 1.60
N VAL A 66 9.97 -7.90 1.76
CA VAL A 66 9.56 -6.78 0.89
C VAL A 66 10.60 -5.68 0.95
N SER A 67 10.95 -5.24 2.15
CA SER A 67 11.87 -4.13 2.35
C SER A 67 13.29 -4.42 1.91
N LEU A 68 13.76 -5.66 2.05
CA LEU A 68 15.07 -6.08 1.55
C LEU A 68 15.08 -6.28 0.03
N SER A 69 13.96 -6.76 -0.55
CA SER A 69 13.85 -6.99 -1.99
C SER A 69 13.90 -5.71 -2.82
N THR A 70 13.64 -4.54 -2.22
CA THR A 70 13.73 -3.26 -2.95
C THR A 70 15.13 -2.94 -3.44
N VAL A 71 16.17 -3.56 -2.86
CA VAL A 71 17.55 -3.49 -3.36
C VAL A 71 17.71 -4.25 -4.69
N TRP A 72 17.08 -5.42 -4.81
CA TRP A 72 17.11 -6.24 -6.03
C TRP A 72 16.19 -5.71 -7.13
N VAL A 73 15.04 -5.13 -6.74
CA VAL A 73 14.11 -4.47 -7.66
C VAL A 73 14.68 -3.16 -8.23
N PHE A 74 15.72 -2.59 -7.63
CA PHE A 74 16.33 -1.32 -8.05
C PHE A 74 17.02 -1.34 -9.42
N LEU A 75 17.24 -2.52 -10.02
CA LEU A 75 17.55 -2.60 -11.45
C LEU A 75 16.40 -2.03 -12.32
N LEU A 76 15.24 -1.72 -11.72
CA LEU A 76 14.05 -1.15 -12.34
C LEU A 76 13.68 0.19 -11.65
N PRO A 77 13.29 1.22 -12.42
CA PRO A 77 13.00 2.55 -11.89
C PRO A 77 11.70 2.61 -11.08
N GLY A 78 11.76 3.07 -9.83
CA GLY A 78 10.58 3.42 -9.02
C GLY A 78 9.94 2.26 -8.25
N PRO A 79 10.63 1.65 -7.27
CA PRO A 79 10.07 0.59 -6.43
C PRO A 79 8.95 1.11 -5.52
N VAL A 80 7.81 0.41 -5.49
CA VAL A 80 6.69 0.72 -4.60
C VAL A 80 6.32 -0.51 -3.78
N CYS A 81 6.29 -0.37 -2.46
CA CYS A 81 5.90 -1.43 -1.53
C CYS A 81 4.47 -1.20 -1.07
N LEU A 82 3.60 -2.21 -1.21
CA LEU A 82 2.25 -2.15 -0.64
C LEU A 82 2.18 -3.09 0.55
N VAL A 83 1.75 -2.56 1.68
CA VAL A 83 1.73 -3.31 2.94
C VAL A 83 0.44 -3.09 3.70
N VAL A 84 0.11 -4.07 4.53
CA VAL A 84 -1.08 -4.03 5.35
C VAL A 84 -0.85 -3.20 6.61
N SER A 85 -1.95 -2.81 7.26
CA SER A 85 -1.90 -2.01 8.47
C SER A 85 -1.23 -2.77 9.64
N GLY A 86 -0.82 -2.03 10.67
CA GLY A 86 -0.22 -2.62 11.88
C GLY A 86 1.14 -3.28 11.62
N PRO A 87 1.33 -4.57 11.96
CA PRO A 87 2.65 -5.22 11.91
C PRO A 87 3.24 -5.27 10.50
N GLY A 88 2.40 -5.30 9.46
CA GLY A 88 2.88 -5.34 8.08
C GLY A 88 3.62 -4.07 7.68
N LEU A 89 3.14 -2.92 8.15
CA LEU A 89 3.80 -1.64 7.92
C LEU A 89 5.12 -1.52 8.70
N ILE A 90 5.13 -1.92 9.96
CA ILE A 90 6.34 -1.85 10.82
C ILE A 90 7.48 -2.68 10.20
N HIS A 91 7.17 -3.89 9.74
CA HIS A 91 8.14 -4.77 9.11
C HIS A 91 8.67 -4.25 7.78
N ALA A 92 7.86 -3.47 7.05
CA ALA A 92 8.30 -2.83 5.81
C ALA A 92 9.31 -1.72 6.11
N LEU A 93 8.98 -0.82 7.04
CA LEU A 93 9.80 0.35 7.33
C LEU A 93 11.22 0.01 7.83
N GLY A 94 11.39 -1.13 8.49
CA GLY A 94 12.65 -1.49 9.16
C GLY A 94 13.80 -2.00 8.28
N GLY A 95 13.66 -2.12 6.96
CA GLY A 95 14.64 -2.87 6.15
C GLY A 95 15.01 -2.29 4.79
N HIS A 96 14.75 -1.02 4.52
CA HIS A 96 15.03 -0.42 3.21
C HIS A 96 16.43 0.22 3.15
N LEU A 97 17.26 -0.20 2.20
CA LEU A 97 18.60 0.36 1.97
C LEU A 97 18.62 1.45 0.87
N MET A 98 17.46 1.76 0.26
CA MET A 98 17.32 2.73 -0.83
C MET A 98 15.98 3.48 -0.80
N PRO A 99 15.85 4.60 -1.54
CA PRO A 99 14.59 5.34 -1.64
C PRO A 99 13.48 4.50 -2.26
N VAL A 100 12.38 4.34 -1.51
CA VAL A 100 11.21 3.56 -1.90
C VAL A 100 9.93 4.32 -1.54
N ILE A 101 8.85 4.07 -2.27
CA ILE A 101 7.52 4.53 -1.87
C ILE A 101 6.84 3.39 -1.12
N VAL A 102 6.50 3.60 0.16
CA VAL A 102 5.74 2.64 0.97
C VAL A 102 4.30 3.12 1.07
N ILE A 103 3.36 2.26 0.70
CA ILE A 103 1.92 2.54 0.76
C ILE A 103 1.32 1.51 1.71
N GLY A 104 1.11 1.95 2.95
CA GLY A 104 0.40 1.19 3.97
C GLY A 104 -1.10 1.43 3.88
N SER A 105 -1.89 0.38 4.06
CA SER A 105 -3.33 0.55 4.32
C SER A 105 -3.59 0.98 5.77
N SER A 106 -4.69 1.66 6.02
CA SER A 106 -5.16 2.05 7.36
C SER A 106 -6.64 1.72 7.56
N SER A 107 -7.05 1.62 8.83
CA SER A 107 -8.47 1.50 9.18
C SER A 107 -9.24 2.74 8.73
N ASP A 108 -10.56 2.62 8.55
CA ASP A 108 -11.38 3.78 8.24
C ASP A 108 -11.32 4.79 9.39
N ARG A 109 -11.35 6.09 9.06
CA ARG A 109 -11.18 7.18 10.02
C ARG A 109 -12.21 7.17 11.14
N ASN A 110 -13.42 6.67 10.88
CA ASN A 110 -14.48 6.50 11.87
C ASN A 110 -14.25 5.31 12.83
N GLN A 111 -13.25 4.47 12.55
CA GLN A 111 -12.84 3.34 13.38
C GLN A 111 -11.48 3.55 14.07
N GLU A 112 -10.81 4.68 13.82
CA GLU A 112 -9.63 5.07 14.59
C GLU A 112 -10.01 5.22 16.08
N THR A 113 -9.14 4.72 16.93
CA THR A 113 -9.23 4.60 18.39
C THR A 113 -10.37 3.72 18.91
N THR A 114 -11.00 2.91 18.04
CA THR A 114 -12.11 2.04 18.43
C THR A 114 -11.71 0.58 18.64
N GLY A 115 -10.43 0.24 18.49
CA GLY A 115 -9.96 -1.15 18.55
C GLY A 115 -10.21 -1.89 17.24
N ALA A 116 -10.07 -1.18 16.11
CA ALA A 116 -10.22 -1.78 14.79
C ALA A 116 -9.17 -2.89 14.57
N PHE A 117 -9.43 -3.81 13.65
CA PHE A 117 -8.51 -4.90 13.38
C PHE A 117 -7.14 -4.33 12.94
N GLN A 118 -6.06 -4.78 13.58
CA GLN A 118 -4.67 -4.31 13.33
C GLN A 118 -4.50 -2.78 13.37
N GLU A 119 -5.35 -2.09 14.12
CA GLU A 119 -5.24 -0.65 14.34
C GLU A 119 -3.89 -0.30 15.00
N PHE A 120 -3.23 0.73 14.48
CA PHE A 120 -1.93 1.17 14.93
C PHE A 120 -1.77 2.66 14.57
N PRO A 121 -1.03 3.49 15.33
CA PRO A 121 -0.74 4.87 14.96
C PRO A 121 0.22 4.97 13.76
N GLN A 122 -0.24 4.54 12.57
CA GLN A 122 0.59 4.40 11.37
C GLN A 122 1.19 5.74 10.92
N PHE A 123 0.44 6.83 11.07
CA PHE A 123 0.89 8.16 10.67
C PHE A 123 2.02 8.68 11.55
N LEU A 124 1.93 8.45 12.87
CA LEU A 124 2.97 8.88 13.81
C LEU A 124 4.30 8.17 13.51
N LEU A 125 4.24 6.87 13.22
CA LEU A 125 5.41 6.10 12.81
C LEU A 125 6.00 6.59 11.47
N HIS A 126 5.15 6.97 10.50
CA HIS A 126 5.63 7.53 9.23
C HIS A 126 6.37 8.85 9.42
N ILE A 127 5.92 9.71 10.33
CA ILE A 127 6.60 10.98 10.60
C ILE A 127 8.03 10.74 11.10
N GLU A 128 8.22 9.72 11.94
CA GLU A 128 9.52 9.41 12.51
C GLU A 128 10.45 8.72 11.51
N MET A 129 9.90 7.83 10.67
CA MET A 129 10.71 6.92 9.84
C MET A 129 10.83 7.36 8.37
N CYS A 130 9.99 8.28 7.89
CA CYS A 130 9.93 8.65 6.47
C CYS A 130 10.29 10.11 6.21
N LYS A 131 10.96 10.36 5.07
CA LYS A 131 11.29 11.72 4.62
C LYS A 131 10.05 12.55 4.23
N LEU A 132 8.99 11.89 3.76
CA LEU A 132 7.75 12.53 3.33
C LEU A 132 6.54 11.69 3.77
N PRO A 133 6.04 11.87 5.00
CA PRO A 133 4.83 11.21 5.47
C PRO A 133 3.59 11.84 4.81
N LEU A 134 2.70 11.01 4.27
CA LEU A 134 1.41 11.44 3.71
C LEU A 134 0.31 10.52 4.21
N HIS A 135 -0.80 11.11 4.68
CA HIS A 135 -2.00 10.39 5.06
C HIS A 135 -3.16 10.82 4.15
N VAL A 136 -3.83 9.84 3.55
CA VAL A 136 -4.99 10.06 2.68
C VAL A 136 -6.20 9.46 3.38
N SER A 137 -7.16 10.31 3.75
CA SER A 137 -8.44 9.92 4.34
C SER A 137 -9.49 9.61 3.28
#